data_AF-A0A8I1MRQ3-F1
#
_entry.id   AF-A0A8I1MRQ3-F1
#
_cell.length_a   1.000
_cell.length_b   1.000
_cell.length_c   1.000
_cell.angle_alpha   90.00
_cell.angle_beta   90.00
_cell.angle_gamma   90.00
#
_symmetry.space_group_name_H-M   'P 1'
#
loop_
_entity.id
_entity.type
_entity.pdbx_description
1 polymer ?
#
loop_
_entity_poly.entity_id
_entity_poly.type
_entity_poly.pdbx_seq_one_letter_code
_entity_poly.pdbx_strand_id
1 'polypeptide(L)'
;MEWKDIWFDQDVIEVGKDKAKTATRRLPPILPALKAWLQPHAKSSGKVFPGVRDERHFTKLLKAATSKLVDVEGNPLVKPVHNGLRHSFCSYRLAITKSAAQVALEAGNSPKMLFENYRELVTEKMAHAYFGISPEGQPSVEKQAA
;
A
#
# COMPACT_ATOMS: atom_id res chain seq x y z
N MET A 1 -3.08 -13.91 2.68
CA MET A 1 -4.00 -12.88 3.17
C MET A 1 -5.42 -13.33 2.86
N GLU A 2 -6.27 -13.35 3.86
CA GLU A 2 -7.69 -13.69 3.80
C GLU A 2 -8.53 -12.51 4.29
N TRP A 3 -9.81 -12.46 3.94
CA TRP A 3 -10.69 -11.36 4.34
C TRP A 3 -10.82 -11.22 5.87
N LYS A 4 -10.73 -12.32 6.62
CA LYS A 4 -10.73 -12.31 8.10
C LYS A 4 -9.53 -11.57 8.72
N ASP A 5 -8.47 -11.34 7.94
CA ASP A 5 -7.28 -10.62 8.39
C ASP A 5 -7.47 -9.09 8.24
N ILE A 6 -8.54 -8.61 7.60
CA ILE A 6 -8.81 -7.19 7.37
C ILE A 6 -9.88 -6.73 8.37
N TRP A 7 -9.47 -5.95 9.36
CA TRP A 7 -10.31 -5.53 10.48
C TRP A 7 -10.78 -4.10 10.24
N PHE A 8 -11.86 -3.96 9.45
CA PHE A 8 -12.42 -2.66 9.06
C PHE A 8 -12.98 -1.84 10.23
N ASP A 9 -13.35 -2.49 11.32
CA ASP A 9 -13.82 -1.90 12.58
C ASP A 9 -12.68 -1.28 13.40
N GLN A 10 -11.46 -1.81 13.25
CA GLN A 10 -10.25 -1.34 13.92
C GLN A 10 -9.30 -0.58 12.98
N ASP A 11 -9.66 -0.44 11.71
CA ASP A 11 -8.85 0.17 10.66
C ASP A 11 -7.41 -0.39 10.61
N VAL A 12 -7.26 -1.71 10.71
CA VAL A 12 -5.96 -2.40 10.61
C VAL A 12 -6.05 -3.69 9.79
N ILE A 13 -4.94 -4.08 9.18
CA ILE A 13 -4.78 -5.40 8.57
C ILE A 13 -3.84 -6.22 9.45
N GLU A 14 -4.28 -7.40 9.88
CA GLU A 14 -3.41 -8.33 10.55
C GLU A 14 -2.47 -9.03 9.56
N VAL A 15 -1.16 -8.85 9.76
CA VAL A 15 -0.17 -9.72 9.14
C VAL A 15 0.37 -10.66 10.22
N GLY A 16 -0.24 -11.84 10.31
CA GLY A 16 0.15 -12.89 11.25
C GLY A 16 1.57 -13.42 11.03
N LYS A 17 2.15 -14.03 12.07
CA LYS A 17 3.53 -14.56 12.05
C LYS A 17 3.74 -15.59 10.94
N ASP A 18 2.77 -16.49 10.74
CA ASP A 18 2.81 -17.54 9.71
C ASP A 18 2.75 -16.99 8.28
N LYS A 19 2.40 -15.70 8.13
CA LYS A 19 2.28 -14.99 6.86
C LYS A 19 3.44 -14.02 6.62
N ALA A 20 4.28 -13.78 7.62
CA ALA A 20 5.39 -12.82 7.55
C ALA A 20 6.74 -13.53 7.32
N LYS A 21 7.57 -12.99 6.42
CA LYS A 21 8.91 -13.52 6.11
C LYS A 21 9.82 -13.65 7.34
N THR A 22 9.69 -12.74 8.31
CA THR A 22 10.49 -12.70 9.54
C THR A 22 9.74 -13.26 10.76
N ALA A 23 8.57 -13.87 10.56
CA ALA A 23 7.67 -14.31 11.63
C ALA A 23 7.27 -13.21 12.63
N THR A 24 7.40 -11.93 12.25
CA THR A 24 6.98 -10.79 13.07
C THR A 24 5.54 -10.40 12.74
N ARG A 25 4.67 -10.46 13.74
CA ARG A 25 3.28 -9.99 13.63
C ARG A 25 3.28 -8.47 13.53
N ARG A 26 2.44 -7.91 12.67
CA ARG A 26 2.22 -6.47 12.56
C ARG A 26 0.77 -6.13 12.22
N LEU A 27 0.37 -4.91 12.54
CA LEU A 27 -0.95 -4.35 12.30
C LEU A 27 -0.83 -3.04 11.48
N PRO A 28 -0.44 -3.10 10.20
CA PRO A 28 -0.46 -1.93 9.34
C PRO A 28 -1.87 -1.29 9.32
N PRO A 29 -1.96 0.04 9.35
CA PRO A 29 -3.24 0.74 9.33
C PRO A 29 -3.91 0.63 7.96
N ILE A 30 -5.24 0.55 7.97
CA ILE A 30 -6.10 0.78 6.80
C ILE A 30 -6.31 2.29 6.71
N LEU A 31 -5.55 2.94 5.85
CA LEU A 31 -5.73 4.37 5.57
C LEU A 31 -7.03 4.62 4.80
N PRO A 32 -7.61 5.84 4.87
CA PRO A 32 -8.92 6.12 4.27
C PRO A 32 -9.03 5.74 2.78
N ALA A 33 -8.00 6.03 1.96
CA ALA A 33 -7.95 5.58 0.57
C ALA A 33 -8.03 4.04 0.46
N LEU A 34 -7.21 3.31 1.22
CA LEU A 34 -7.22 1.84 1.19
C LEU A 34 -8.60 1.29 1.61
N LYS A 35 -9.23 1.90 2.62
CA LYS A 35 -10.58 1.54 3.06
C LYS A 35 -11.59 1.70 1.92
N ALA A 36 -11.58 2.85 1.24
CA ALA A 36 -12.46 3.13 0.11
C ALA A 36 -12.34 2.10 -1.02
N TRP A 37 -11.13 1.63 -1.32
CA TRP A 37 -10.89 0.59 -2.31
C TRP A 37 -11.30 -0.82 -1.85
N LEU A 38 -11.14 -1.17 -0.57
CA LEU A 38 -11.38 -2.52 -0.09
C LEU A 38 -12.82 -2.78 0.36
N GLN A 39 -13.45 -1.79 1.01
CA GLN A 39 -14.77 -1.95 1.64
C GLN A 39 -15.86 -2.47 0.68
N PRO A 40 -15.96 -1.99 -0.58
CA PRO A 40 -16.99 -2.47 -1.52
C PRO A 40 -16.84 -3.95 -1.91
N HIS A 41 -15.66 -4.54 -1.67
CA HIS A 41 -15.36 -5.93 -2.02
C HIS A 41 -15.29 -6.85 -0.79
N ALA A 42 -15.55 -6.31 0.40
CA ALA A 42 -15.42 -7.03 1.66
C ALA A 42 -16.26 -8.32 1.69
N LYS A 43 -15.68 -9.39 2.23
CA LYS A 43 -16.34 -10.68 2.44
C LYS A 43 -16.09 -11.16 3.86
N SER A 44 -16.90 -12.10 4.33
CA SER A 44 -16.70 -12.71 5.65
C SER A 44 -15.52 -13.68 5.69
N SER A 45 -15.15 -14.29 4.57
CA SER A 45 -14.08 -15.28 4.51
C SER A 45 -13.45 -15.43 3.11
N GLY A 46 -12.39 -16.23 3.03
CA GLY A 46 -11.69 -16.55 1.78
C GLY A 46 -10.52 -15.63 1.48
N LYS A 47 -9.76 -15.96 0.43
CA LYS A 47 -8.60 -15.17 -0.01
C LYS A 47 -9.05 -13.80 -0.49
N VAL A 48 -8.33 -12.74 -0.09
CA VAL A 48 -8.55 -11.38 -0.62
C VAL A 48 -8.27 -11.35 -2.12
N PHE A 49 -7.23 -12.07 -2.55
CA PHE A 49 -6.87 -12.18 -3.96
C PHE A 49 -6.80 -13.64 -4.41
N PRO A 50 -7.94 -14.28 -4.70
CA PRO A 50 -8.01 -15.73 -4.92
C PRO A 50 -7.35 -16.19 -6.24
N GLY A 51 -7.22 -15.31 -7.23
CA GLY A 51 -6.62 -15.61 -8.54
C GLY A 51 -5.09 -15.60 -8.57
N VAL A 52 -4.42 -15.16 -7.50
CA VAL A 52 -2.96 -15.10 -7.45
C VAL A 52 -2.38 -16.33 -6.76
N ARG A 53 -1.40 -16.94 -7.44
CA ARG A 53 -0.76 -18.18 -7.02
C ARG A 53 0.47 -17.90 -6.17
N ASP A 54 1.33 -17.01 -6.66
CA ASP A 54 2.60 -16.62 -6.06
C ASP A 54 3.00 -15.20 -6.49
N GLU A 55 4.15 -14.74 -6.01
CA GLU A 55 4.73 -13.42 -6.33
C GLU A 55 5.06 -13.25 -7.82
N ARG A 56 5.46 -14.32 -8.52
CA ARG A 56 5.75 -14.25 -9.96
C ARG A 56 4.47 -14.03 -10.75
N HIS A 57 3.39 -14.71 -10.37
CA HIS A 57 2.08 -14.52 -10.97
C HIS A 57 1.58 -13.08 -10.72
N PHE A 58 1.69 -12.59 -9.49
CA PHE A 58 1.35 -11.20 -9.17
C PHE A 58 2.16 -10.20 -10.01
N THR A 59 3.48 -10.40 -10.12
CA THR A 59 4.37 -9.52 -10.90
C THR A 59 3.97 -9.46 -12.37
N LYS A 60 3.58 -10.61 -12.97
CA LYS A 60 3.07 -10.66 -14.35
C LYS A 60 1.77 -9.89 -14.51
N LEU A 61 0.81 -10.06 -13.58
CA LEU A 61 -0.46 -9.33 -13.60
C LEU A 61 -0.26 -7.82 -13.46
N LEU A 62 0.60 -7.42 -12.51
CA LEU A 62 0.94 -6.02 -12.30
C LEU A 62 1.59 -5.42 -13.55
N LYS A 63 2.57 -6.11 -14.16
CA LYS A 63 3.21 -5.68 -15.40
C LYS A 63 2.18 -5.49 -16.53
N ALA A 64 1.27 -6.44 -16.70
CA ALA A 64 0.23 -6.39 -17.72
C ALA A 64 -0.79 -5.26 -17.48
N ALA A 65 -1.07 -4.93 -16.22
CA ALA A 65 -1.92 -3.79 -15.88
C ALA A 65 -1.19 -2.46 -16.14
N THR A 66 0.06 -2.32 -15.68
CA THR A 66 0.83 -1.08 -15.84
C THR A 66 1.22 -0.80 -17.28
N SER A 67 1.41 -1.82 -18.13
CA SER A 67 1.74 -1.61 -19.55
C SER A 67 0.60 -0.98 -20.35
N LYS A 68 -0.63 -0.98 -19.82
CA LYS A 68 -1.77 -0.29 -20.42
C LYS A 68 -1.86 1.18 -20.01
N LEU A 69 -1.07 1.61 -19.03
CA LEU A 69 -1.03 2.99 -18.56
C LEU A 69 -0.03 3.75 -19.43
N VAL A 70 -0.51 4.26 -20.55
CA VAL A 70 0.25 5.09 -21.49
C VAL A 70 -0.42 6.44 -21.69
N ASP A 71 0.35 7.48 -22.01
CA ASP A 71 -0.18 8.77 -22.43
C ASP A 71 -0.76 8.71 -23.86
N VAL A 72 -1.20 9.86 -24.39
CA VAL A 72 -1.82 9.93 -25.72
C VAL A 72 -0.83 9.65 -26.85
N GLU A 73 0.47 9.82 -26.58
CA GLU A 73 1.58 9.50 -27.49
C GLU A 73 2.07 8.04 -27.33
N GLY A 74 1.54 7.28 -26.37
CA GLY A 74 1.91 5.90 -26.12
C GLY A 74 3.12 5.72 -25.18
N ASN A 75 3.61 6.78 -24.54
CA ASN A 75 4.67 6.67 -23.54
C ASN A 75 4.13 6.12 -22.22
N PRO A 76 4.87 5.22 -21.52
CA PRO A 76 4.42 4.70 -20.24
C PRO A 76 4.27 5.77 -19.16
N LEU A 77 3.09 5.86 -18.56
CA LEU A 77 2.80 6.72 -17.41
C LEU A 77 3.44 6.20 -16.12
N VAL A 78 3.65 4.88 -16.04
CA VAL A 78 4.24 4.21 -14.89
C VAL A 78 5.41 3.36 -15.35
N LYS A 79 6.59 3.64 -14.80
CA LYS A 79 7.78 2.80 -14.98
C LYS A 79 7.86 1.80 -13.82
N PRO A 80 7.86 0.48 -14.08
CA PRO A 80 8.04 -0.50 -13.02
C PRO A 80 9.40 -0.36 -12.36
N VAL A 81 9.42 -0.26 -11.03
CA VAL A 81 10.64 -0.25 -10.22
C VAL A 81 10.60 -1.47 -9.30
N HIS A 82 11.75 -2.12 -9.12
CA HIS A 82 11.87 -3.24 -8.19
C HIS A 82 11.43 -2.78 -6.78
N ASN A 83 10.47 -3.50 -6.17
CA ASN A 83 9.89 -3.16 -4.86
C ASN A 83 9.23 -1.76 -4.81
N GLY A 84 8.93 -1.14 -5.96
CA GLY A 84 8.50 0.26 -6.07
C GLY A 84 7.24 0.61 -5.25
N LEU A 85 6.32 -0.32 -5.09
CA LEU A 85 5.12 -0.14 -4.26
C LEU A 85 5.48 0.07 -2.78
N ARG A 86 6.38 -0.74 -2.24
CA ARG A 86 6.84 -0.59 -0.85
C ARG A 86 7.69 0.67 -0.70
N HIS A 87 8.53 0.98 -1.70
CA HIS A 87 9.31 2.22 -1.68
C HIS A 87 8.41 3.45 -1.60
N SER A 88 7.43 3.53 -2.49
CA SER A 88 6.45 4.61 -2.52
C SER A 88 5.74 4.73 -1.17
N PHE A 89 5.15 3.64 -0.67
CA PHE A 89 4.46 3.66 0.63
C PHE A 89 5.37 4.20 1.75
N CYS A 90 6.57 3.66 1.92
CA CYS A 90 7.48 4.07 2.98
C CYS A 90 7.86 5.56 2.87
N SER A 91 8.20 6.04 1.68
CA SER A 91 8.62 7.43 1.47
C SER A 91 7.48 8.42 1.70
N TYR A 92 6.29 8.18 1.13
CA TYR A 92 5.13 9.04 1.33
C TYR A 92 4.63 8.97 2.78
N ARG A 93 4.60 7.78 3.39
CA ARG A 93 4.15 7.63 4.78
C ARG A 93 5.09 8.33 5.75
N LEU A 94 6.41 8.24 5.53
CA LEU A 94 7.41 8.96 6.33
C LEU A 94 7.25 10.49 6.20
N ALA A 95 6.90 10.98 5.02
CA ALA A 95 6.62 12.41 4.81
C ALA A 95 5.39 12.90 5.57
N ILE A 96 4.41 12.04 5.91
CA ILE A 96 3.24 12.40 6.73
C ILE A 96 3.53 12.21 8.21
N THR A 97 3.98 11.02 8.61
CA THR A 97 4.15 10.68 10.04
C THR A 97 5.35 11.36 10.68
N LYS A 98 6.33 11.77 9.85
CA LYS A 98 7.65 12.25 10.28
C LYS A 98 8.37 11.31 11.26
N SER A 99 7.99 10.03 11.29
CA SER A 99 8.46 9.04 12.26
C SER A 99 8.88 7.74 11.57
N ALA A 100 10.20 7.54 11.44
CA ALA A 100 10.74 6.30 10.88
C ALA A 100 10.42 5.08 11.77
N ALA A 101 10.34 5.26 13.09
CA ALA A 101 9.97 4.19 14.01
C ALA A 101 8.55 3.67 13.72
N GLN A 102 7.59 4.59 13.53
CA GLN A 102 6.23 4.22 13.19
C GLN A 102 6.16 3.50 11.84
N VAL A 103 6.76 4.06 10.79
CA VAL A 103 6.72 3.46 9.45
C VAL A 103 7.42 2.10 9.43
N ALA A 104 8.46 1.91 10.24
CA ALA A 104 9.15 0.63 10.38
C ALA A 104 8.21 -0.46 10.92
N LEU A 105 7.40 -0.13 11.95
CA LEU A 105 6.39 -1.03 12.50
C LEU A 105 5.28 -1.34 11.49
N GLU A 106 4.78 -0.33 10.78
CA GLU A 106 3.73 -0.50 9.77
C GLU A 106 4.20 -1.38 8.59
N ALA A 107 5.39 -1.10 8.04
CA ALA A 107 5.91 -1.75 6.84
C ALA A 107 6.69 -3.05 7.11
N GLY A 108 7.01 -3.36 8.36
CA GLY A 108 7.87 -4.50 8.72
C GLY A 108 9.33 -4.30 8.27
N ASN A 109 9.85 -3.09 8.43
CA ASN A 109 11.24 -2.70 8.13
C ASN A 109 11.96 -2.29 9.43
N SER A 110 13.24 -1.94 9.34
CA SER A 110 13.94 -1.22 10.42
C SER A 110 14.00 0.29 10.13
N PRO A 111 14.07 1.16 11.16
CA PRO A 111 14.25 2.59 10.94
C PRO A 111 15.52 2.90 10.14
N LYS A 112 16.60 2.14 10.37
CA LYS A 112 17.84 2.23 9.60
C LYS A 112 17.59 2.01 8.10
N MET A 113 16.90 0.91 7.75
CA MET A 113 16.56 0.61 6.35
C MET A 113 15.75 1.74 5.72
N LEU A 114 14.81 2.36 6.47
CA LEU A 114 14.01 3.52 6.03
C LEU A 114 14.85 4.73 5.67
N PHE A 115 15.82 5.09 6.51
CA PHE A 115 16.71 6.21 6.22
C PHE A 115 17.68 5.93 5.08
N GLU A 116 18.15 4.69 4.94
CA GLU A 116 19.10 4.30 3.88
C GLU A 116 18.44 4.16 2.50
N ASN A 117 17.21 3.65 2.43
CA ASN A 117 16.62 3.21 1.16
C ASN A 117 15.27 3.86 0.82
N TYR A 118 14.68 4.65 1.72
CA TYR A 118 13.29 5.10 1.59
C TYR A 118 13.08 6.58 1.90
N ARG A 119 14.14 7.38 2.05
CA ARG A 119 14.06 8.84 2.22
C ARG A 119 14.23 9.57 0.88
N GLU A 120 13.32 9.28 -0.05
CA GLU A 120 13.17 10.11 -1.25
C GLU A 120 12.74 11.53 -0.85
N LEU A 121 13.04 12.53 -1.70
CA LEU A 121 12.65 13.94 -1.50
C LEU A 121 11.16 14.14 -1.75
N VAL A 122 10.33 13.51 -0.92
CA VAL A 122 8.88 13.57 -0.97
C VAL A 122 8.39 14.66 -0.02
N THR A 123 7.60 15.60 -0.55
CA THR A 123 6.93 16.60 0.28
C THR A 123 5.65 16.03 0.90
N GLU A 124 5.22 16.61 2.01
CA GLU A 124 3.97 16.24 2.65
C GLU A 124 2.76 16.45 1.72
N LYS A 125 2.78 17.52 0.91
CA LYS A 125 1.76 17.76 -0.14
C LYS A 125 1.65 16.59 -1.11
N MET A 126 2.78 16.07 -1.60
CA MET A 126 2.77 14.92 -2.51
C MET A 126 2.27 13.65 -1.81
N ALA A 127 2.57 13.48 -0.52
CA ALA A 127 2.10 12.35 0.25
C ALA A 127 0.59 12.38 0.49
N HIS A 128 0.02 13.55 0.81
CA HIS A 128 -1.43 13.70 0.90
C HIS A 128 -2.10 13.40 -0.45
N ALA A 129 -1.55 13.88 -1.57
CA ALA A 129 -2.06 13.55 -2.89
C ALA A 129 -1.99 12.03 -3.18
N TYR A 130 -0.88 11.37 -2.80
CA TYR A 130 -0.71 9.92 -2.96
C TYR A 130 -1.73 9.11 -2.15
N PHE A 131 -1.97 9.48 -0.89
CA PHE A 131 -2.95 8.81 -0.02
C PHE A 131 -4.39 9.34 -0.17
N GLY A 132 -4.62 10.32 -1.05
CA GLY A 132 -5.93 10.87 -1.38
C GLY A 132 -6.63 10.17 -2.55
N ILE A 133 -5.95 9.22 -3.21
CA ILE A 133 -6.48 8.50 -4.38
C ILE A 133 -7.66 7.59 -3.98
N SER A 134 -8.82 7.83 -4.58
CA SER A 134 -10.07 7.09 -4.36
C SER A 134 -10.51 6.30 -5.61
N PRO A 135 -11.41 5.31 -5.46
CA PRO A 135 -12.09 4.69 -6.59
C PRO A 135 -12.83 5.70 -7.45
N GLU A 136 -12.96 5.39 -8.75
CA GLU A 136 -13.75 6.20 -9.67
C GLU A 136 -15.18 6.37 -9.17
N GLY A 137 -15.71 7.60 -9.23
CA GLY A 137 -17.03 7.94 -8.70
C GLY A 137 -17.10 8.17 -7.19
N GLN A 138 -15.98 8.07 -6.46
CA GLN A 138 -15.90 8.49 -5.05
C GLN A 138 -15.06 9.76 -4.89
N PRO A 139 -15.47 10.72 -4.04
CA PRO A 139 -14.69 11.92 -3.78
C PRO A 139 -13.31 11.53 -3.22
N SER A 140 -12.28 12.31 -3.59
CA SER A 140 -10.94 12.16 -3.01
C SER A 140 -11.02 12.23 -1.50
N VAL A 141 -10.30 11.34 -0.82
CA VAL A 141 -10.43 11.16 0.64
C VAL A 141 -9.64 12.23 1.43
N GLU A 142 -9.41 13.39 0.83
CA GLU A 142 -8.65 14.47 1.47
C GLU A 142 -9.39 14.99 2.70
N LYS A 143 -8.73 14.80 3.86
CA LYS A 143 -9.09 15.23 5.22
C LYS A 143 -10.14 14.40 5.96
N GLN A 144 -9.69 13.28 6.52
CA GLN A 144 -10.14 12.79 7.83
C GLN A 144 -8.93 12.38 8.67
N ALA A 145 -8.10 13.36 9.02
CA ALA A 145 -7.14 13.24 10.10
C ALA A 145 -6.84 14.67 10.58
N ALA A 146 -7.73 15.16 11.45
CA ALA A 146 -7.42 16.23 12.39
C ALA A 146 -6.97 15.56 13.70
#